data_AF-A0A953ASF1-F1
#
_entry.id   AF-A0A953ASF1-F1
#
_cell.length_a   1.000
_cell.length_b   1.000
_cell.length_c   1.000
_cell.angle_alpha   90.00
_cell.angle_beta   90.00
_cell.angle_gamma   90.00
#
_symmetry.space_group_name_H-M   'P 1'
#
loop_
_entity.id
_entity.type
_entity.pdbx_description
1 polymer ?
#
loop_
_entity_poly.entity_id
_entity_poly.type
_entity_poly.pdbx_seq_one_letter_code
_entity_poly.pdbx_strand_id
1 'polypeptide(L)'
;MRRFSFIAASVCCAFFACAPRYGMRVPDELVARLPYETRIELLEAENELAVAIDKRDEAENDVLRARDGLRRAKARLSAAEDEVDRAEDPKSKEIAHLAVEEAESRVTYLRARQEVNVARLDLMQLQLRCAMARFELARLEAARKAKVEGAEDLSLETFQNQVKDCEAEVAERQKELQKDQEAAAAEAKAVWDTKKAALAKKTFDTRASPFVE
;
A
#
# COMPACT_ATOMS: atom_id res chain seq x y z
N MET A 1 13.41 40.65 51.57
CA MET A 1 14.70 40.27 50.94
C MET A 1 14.44 39.18 49.90
N ARG A 2 15.16 39.27 48.78
CA ARG A 2 15.29 38.30 47.66
C ARG A 2 14.11 38.16 46.69
N ARG A 3 14.27 38.94 45.61
CA ARG A 3 13.68 38.82 44.27
C ARG A 3 14.14 37.51 43.62
N PHE A 4 13.26 36.84 42.88
CA PHE A 4 13.66 35.97 41.78
C PHE A 4 12.88 36.38 40.53
N SER A 5 13.64 36.90 39.57
CA SER A 5 13.26 37.14 38.18
C SER A 5 13.85 36.02 37.31
N PHE A 6 13.05 35.47 36.42
CA PHE A 6 13.41 34.81 35.14
C PHE A 6 12.11 34.88 34.31
N ILE A 7 11.88 35.80 33.36
CA ILE A 7 12.43 35.92 31.99
C ILE A 7 12.49 34.52 31.34
N ALA A 8 11.44 34.06 30.66
CA ALA A 8 10.96 34.40 29.31
C ALA A 8 11.62 33.55 28.20
N ALA A 9 10.74 33.18 27.26
CA ALA A 9 10.98 32.93 25.85
C ALA A 9 11.46 31.54 25.39
N SER A 10 10.79 31.12 24.31
CA SER A 10 11.30 30.28 23.22
C SER A 10 11.10 28.77 23.37
N VAL A 11 10.02 28.27 22.75
CA VAL A 11 10.20 27.29 21.67
C VAL A 11 9.34 27.75 20.50
N CYS A 12 10.04 28.39 19.57
CA CYS A 12 9.58 28.80 18.26
C CYS A 12 9.27 27.56 17.39
N CYS A 13 8.34 27.76 16.46
CA CYS A 13 7.90 26.84 15.43
C CYS A 13 9.04 26.11 14.70
N ALA A 14 8.89 24.80 14.52
CA ALA A 14 9.53 24.06 13.44
C ALA A 14 8.55 23.02 12.85
N PHE A 15 7.40 23.50 12.38
CA PHE A 15 6.66 22.83 11.30
C PHE A 15 7.30 23.25 9.96
N PHE A 16 8.53 22.81 9.72
CA PHE A 16 9.11 22.81 8.38
C PHE A 16 9.09 21.37 7.86
N ALA A 17 8.68 21.26 6.59
CA ALA A 17 8.69 20.08 5.73
C ALA A 17 7.46 19.15 5.76
N CYS A 18 6.30 19.70 5.40
CA CYS A 18 5.32 18.97 4.57
C CYS A 18 5.51 19.30 3.07
N ALA A 19 6.76 19.55 2.63
CA ALA A 19 7.07 19.52 1.20
C ALA A 19 7.27 18.04 0.81
N PRO A 20 6.63 17.55 -0.26
CA PRO A 20 6.88 16.18 -0.72
C PRO A 20 8.38 16.01 -1.01
N ARG A 21 9.01 15.04 -0.33
CA ARG A 21 10.45 14.75 -0.36
C ARG A 21 11.00 14.54 -1.79
N TYR A 22 10.12 14.13 -2.70
CA TYR A 22 10.39 13.93 -4.13
C TYR A 22 9.38 14.79 -4.91
N GLY A 23 9.78 15.99 -5.30
CA GLY A 23 8.84 17.00 -5.82
C GLY A 23 9.44 18.05 -6.72
N MET A 24 10.75 17.97 -7.02
CA MET A 24 11.34 18.87 -8.01
C MET A 24 10.76 18.58 -9.39
N ARG A 25 10.48 19.66 -10.12
CA ARG A 25 9.93 19.62 -11.47
C ARG A 25 10.74 20.49 -12.39
N VAL A 26 10.89 20.04 -13.63
CA VAL A 26 11.38 20.85 -14.73
C VAL A 26 10.24 21.79 -15.15
N PRO A 27 10.49 23.11 -15.26
CA PRO A 27 9.51 24.04 -15.79
C PRO A 27 8.95 23.60 -17.15
N ASP A 28 7.62 23.71 -17.30
CA ASP A 28 6.93 23.27 -18.52
C ASP A 28 7.39 24.05 -19.76
N GLU A 29 7.82 25.30 -19.58
CA GLU A 29 8.37 26.13 -20.65
C GLU A 29 9.64 25.53 -21.29
N LEU A 30 10.48 24.84 -20.51
CA LEU A 30 11.68 24.19 -21.04
C LEU A 30 11.33 23.01 -21.94
N VAL A 31 10.28 22.26 -21.58
CA VAL A 31 9.77 21.14 -22.39
C VAL A 31 9.06 21.63 -23.64
N ALA A 32 8.30 22.73 -23.55
CA ALA A 32 7.61 23.31 -24.70
C ALA A 32 8.57 23.77 -25.82
N ARG A 33 9.81 24.13 -25.46
CA ARG A 33 10.86 24.55 -26.39
C ARG A 33 11.67 23.39 -26.97
N LEU A 34 11.40 22.15 -26.57
CA LEU A 34 12.12 20.98 -27.08
C LEU A 34 11.82 20.74 -28.57
N PRO A 35 12.84 20.37 -29.37
CA PRO A 35 12.63 19.82 -30.71
C PRO A 35 11.66 18.64 -30.67
N TYR A 36 10.93 18.43 -31.76
CA TYR A 36 9.96 17.34 -31.85
C TYR A 36 10.61 15.97 -31.65
N GLU A 37 11.78 15.77 -32.23
CA GLU A 37 12.57 14.55 -32.14
C GLU A 37 12.98 14.25 -30.69
N THR A 38 13.34 15.28 -29.92
CA THR A 38 13.70 15.13 -28.50
C THR A 38 12.48 14.88 -27.63
N ARG A 39 11.30 15.39 -27.98
CA ARG A 39 10.06 15.07 -27.26
C ARG A 39 9.65 13.61 -27.44
N ILE A 40 9.93 13.00 -28.59
CA ILE A 40 9.70 11.55 -28.80
C ILE A 40 10.51 10.72 -27.81
N GLU A 41 11.74 11.14 -27.47
CA GLU A 41 12.58 10.43 -26.50
C GLU A 41 11.97 10.43 -25.08
N LEU A 42 11.09 11.40 -24.76
CA LEU A 42 10.39 11.44 -23.46
C LEU A 42 9.24 10.44 -23.35
N LEU A 43 8.76 9.87 -24.47
CA LEU A 43 7.62 8.96 -24.46
C LEU A 43 7.89 7.69 -23.65
N GLU A 44 9.13 7.21 -23.60
CA GLU A 44 9.49 6.04 -22.79
C GLU A 44 9.30 6.35 -21.29
N ALA A 45 9.84 7.47 -20.82
CA ALA A 45 9.70 7.91 -19.44
C ALA A 45 8.23 8.27 -19.08
N GLU A 46 7.46 8.81 -20.03
CA GLU A 46 6.03 9.07 -19.87
C GLU A 46 5.23 7.76 -19.73
N ASN A 47 5.56 6.75 -20.53
CA ASN A 47 4.95 5.42 -20.42
C ASN A 47 5.26 4.77 -19.07
N GLU A 48 6.48 4.89 -18.55
CA GLU A 48 6.81 4.41 -17.20
C GLU A 48 5.97 5.09 -16.11
N LEU A 49 5.76 6.40 -16.24
CA LEU A 49 4.89 7.16 -15.33
C LEU A 49 3.44 6.67 -15.42
N ALA A 50 2.92 6.45 -16.63
CA ALA A 50 1.58 5.91 -16.84
C ALA A 50 1.40 4.54 -16.19
N VAL A 51 2.36 3.63 -16.36
CA VAL A 51 2.36 2.32 -15.70
C VAL A 51 2.36 2.45 -14.17
N ALA A 52 3.06 3.43 -13.60
CA ALA A 52 3.04 3.66 -12.16
C ALA A 52 1.70 4.19 -11.65
N ILE A 53 1.00 5.00 -12.45
CA ILE A 53 -0.37 5.45 -12.15
C ILE A 53 -1.31 4.26 -12.12
N ASP A 54 -1.29 3.42 -13.16
CA ASP A 54 -2.14 2.24 -13.28
C ASP A 54 -1.95 1.29 -12.09
N LYS A 55 -0.70 1.04 -11.69
CA LYS A 55 -0.38 0.20 -10.52
C LYS A 55 -0.92 0.78 -9.21
N ARG A 56 -0.87 2.11 -9.04
CA ARG A 56 -1.44 2.77 -7.86
C ARG A 56 -2.95 2.61 -7.82
N ASP A 57 -3.62 2.82 -8.94
CA ASP A 57 -5.07 2.67 -9.04
C ASP A 57 -5.52 1.21 -8.84
N GLU A 58 -4.75 0.23 -9.33
CA GLU A 58 -4.98 -1.19 -9.04
C GLU A 58 -4.86 -1.49 -7.54
N ALA A 59 -3.84 -0.95 -6.87
CA ALA A 59 -3.66 -1.12 -5.42
C ALA A 59 -4.78 -0.45 -4.59
N GLU A 60 -5.30 0.70 -5.01
CA GLU A 60 -6.48 1.32 -4.39
C GLU A 60 -7.70 0.42 -4.49
N ASN A 61 -7.93 -0.16 -5.67
CA ASN A 61 -9.01 -1.12 -5.89
C ASN A 61 -8.84 -2.39 -5.02
N ASP A 62 -7.62 -2.86 -4.81
CA ASP A 62 -7.34 -3.98 -3.90
C ASP A 62 -7.69 -3.70 -2.44
N VAL A 63 -7.46 -2.48 -1.97
CA VAL A 63 -7.88 -2.05 -0.62
C VAL A 63 -9.41 -2.08 -0.50
N LEU A 64 -10.13 -1.57 -1.51
CA LEU A 64 -11.58 -1.60 -1.54
C LEU A 64 -12.14 -3.03 -1.56
N ARG A 65 -11.56 -3.90 -2.40
CA ARG A 65 -11.93 -5.33 -2.46
C ARG A 65 -11.69 -6.03 -1.13
N ALA A 66 -10.57 -5.76 -0.45
CA ALA A 66 -10.27 -6.33 0.87
C ALA A 66 -11.26 -5.88 1.94
N ARG A 67 -11.61 -4.58 1.97
CA ARG A 67 -12.61 -4.03 2.89
C ARG A 67 -13.95 -4.76 2.76
N ASP A 68 -14.42 -4.94 1.52
CA ASP A 68 -15.69 -5.60 1.26
C ASP A 68 -15.64 -7.10 1.58
N GLY A 69 -14.50 -7.75 1.31
CA GLY A 69 -14.24 -9.14 1.72
C GLY A 69 -14.31 -9.32 3.24
N LEU A 70 -13.66 -8.44 4.00
CA LEU A 70 -13.69 -8.44 5.46
C LEU A 70 -15.10 -8.20 6.00
N ARG A 71 -15.86 -7.27 5.41
CA ARG A 71 -17.26 -7.03 5.79
C ARG A 71 -18.11 -8.29 5.62
N ARG A 72 -17.98 -8.98 4.48
CA ARG A 72 -18.71 -10.24 4.24
C ARG A 72 -18.29 -11.35 5.22
N ALA A 73 -17.00 -11.44 5.54
CA ALA A 73 -16.51 -12.43 6.52
C ALA A 73 -17.04 -12.17 7.93
N LYS A 74 -17.11 -10.91 8.37
CA LYS A 74 -17.73 -10.55 9.66
C LYS A 74 -19.22 -10.88 9.70
N ALA A 75 -19.95 -10.66 8.60
CA ALA A 75 -21.35 -11.05 8.51
C ALA A 75 -21.53 -12.57 8.60
N ARG A 76 -20.63 -13.35 7.97
CA ARG A 76 -20.62 -14.81 8.09
C ARG A 76 -20.29 -15.29 9.51
N LEU A 77 -19.35 -14.63 10.19
CA LEU A 77 -19.05 -14.92 11.59
C LEU A 77 -20.29 -14.74 12.47
N SER A 78 -20.98 -13.60 12.36
CA SER A 78 -22.22 -13.35 13.11
C SER A 78 -23.29 -14.41 12.82
N ALA A 79 -23.45 -14.82 11.56
CA ALA A 79 -24.40 -15.88 11.21
C ALA A 79 -24.01 -17.25 11.79
N ALA A 80 -22.70 -17.54 11.91
CA ALA A 80 -22.20 -18.76 12.54
C ALA A 80 -22.42 -18.74 14.06
N GLU A 81 -22.22 -17.60 14.71
CA GLU A 81 -22.52 -17.40 16.13
C GLU A 81 -24.01 -17.63 16.42
N ASP A 82 -24.91 -17.07 15.58
CA ASP A 82 -26.36 -17.28 15.69
C ASP A 82 -26.78 -18.75 15.49
N GLU A 83 -25.96 -19.56 14.79
CA GLU A 83 -26.24 -20.98 14.58
C GLU A 83 -25.93 -21.82 15.82
N VAL A 84 -24.93 -21.42 16.62
CA VAL A 84 -24.60 -22.10 17.89
C VAL A 84 -25.80 -22.09 18.83
N ASP A 85 -26.50 -20.95 18.92
CA ASP A 85 -27.68 -20.78 19.76
C ASP A 85 -28.89 -21.59 19.27
N ARG A 86 -28.96 -21.84 17.95
CA ARG A 86 -30.08 -22.55 17.30
C ARG A 86 -29.87 -24.06 17.20
N ALA A 87 -28.65 -24.55 17.36
CA ALA A 87 -28.35 -25.97 17.30
C ALA A 87 -28.96 -26.73 18.49
N GLU A 88 -29.83 -27.70 18.21
CA GLU A 88 -30.56 -28.44 19.25
C GLU A 88 -29.77 -29.65 19.78
N ASP A 89 -29.09 -30.39 18.90
CA ASP A 89 -28.39 -31.63 19.25
C ASP A 89 -26.88 -31.43 19.47
N PRO A 90 -26.22 -32.30 20.26
CA PRO A 90 -24.79 -32.16 20.58
C PRO A 90 -23.86 -32.16 19.37
N LYS A 91 -24.21 -32.89 18.28
CA LYS A 91 -23.38 -32.97 17.08
C LYS A 91 -23.48 -31.68 16.27
N SER A 92 -24.69 -31.15 16.10
CA SER A 92 -24.90 -29.85 15.44
C SER A 92 -24.23 -28.71 16.20
N LYS A 93 -24.25 -28.73 17.54
CA LYS A 93 -23.53 -27.75 18.37
C LYS A 93 -22.02 -27.82 18.14
N GLU A 94 -21.43 -29.02 18.08
CA GLU A 94 -20.00 -29.19 17.79
C GLU A 94 -19.64 -28.60 16.41
N ILE A 95 -20.46 -28.86 15.39
CA ILE A 95 -20.25 -28.31 14.04
C ILE A 95 -20.38 -26.78 14.04
N ALA A 96 -21.39 -26.23 14.73
CA ALA A 96 -21.60 -24.80 14.83
C ALA A 96 -20.41 -24.09 15.51
N HIS A 97 -19.87 -24.66 16.61
CA HIS A 97 -18.65 -24.13 17.24
C HIS A 97 -17.44 -24.16 16.30
N LEU A 98 -17.24 -25.26 15.55
CA LEU A 98 -16.17 -25.32 14.55
C LEU A 98 -16.34 -24.29 13.42
N ALA A 99 -17.59 -23.98 13.04
CA ALA A 99 -17.88 -22.95 12.06
C ALA A 99 -17.55 -21.54 12.59
N VAL A 100 -17.80 -21.26 13.87
CA VAL A 100 -17.36 -20.01 14.51
C VAL A 100 -15.83 -19.92 14.52
N GLU A 101 -15.12 -20.96 14.95
CA GLU A 101 -13.64 -20.95 14.96
C GLU A 101 -13.03 -20.74 13.56
N GLU A 102 -13.61 -21.36 12.52
CA GLU A 102 -13.22 -21.12 11.13
C GLU A 102 -13.49 -19.67 10.71
N ALA A 103 -14.67 -19.13 11.01
CA ALA A 103 -15.06 -17.79 10.62
C ALA A 103 -14.23 -16.71 11.33
N GLU A 104 -13.91 -16.89 12.62
CA GLU A 104 -13.02 -16.01 13.39
C GLU A 104 -11.61 -15.99 12.82
N SER A 105 -11.04 -17.17 12.54
CA SER A 105 -9.71 -17.27 11.93
C SER A 105 -9.68 -16.71 10.51
N ARG A 106 -10.76 -16.85 9.73
CA ARG A 106 -10.93 -16.20 8.42
C ARG A 106 -10.95 -14.69 8.53
N VAL A 107 -11.69 -14.12 9.50
CA VAL A 107 -11.70 -12.67 9.77
C VAL A 107 -10.31 -12.18 10.13
N THR A 108 -9.57 -12.94 10.93
CA THR A 108 -8.19 -12.62 11.33
C THR A 108 -7.25 -12.59 10.13
N TYR A 109 -7.28 -13.63 9.29
CA TYR A 109 -6.54 -13.66 8.03
C TYR A 109 -6.88 -12.47 7.11
N LEU A 110 -8.17 -12.18 6.93
CA LEU A 110 -8.60 -11.09 6.05
C LEU A 110 -8.22 -9.70 6.57
N ARG A 111 -8.12 -9.51 7.90
CA ARG A 111 -7.55 -8.28 8.48
C ARG A 111 -6.06 -8.15 8.17
N ALA A 112 -5.28 -9.19 8.43
CA ALA A 112 -3.85 -9.19 8.09
C ALA A 112 -3.63 -8.97 6.58
N ARG A 113 -4.48 -9.55 5.73
CA ARG A 113 -4.44 -9.30 4.29
C ARG A 113 -4.83 -7.87 3.91
N GLN A 114 -5.78 -7.26 4.62
CA GLN A 114 -6.12 -5.85 4.43
C GLN A 114 -4.92 -4.94 4.75
N GLU A 115 -4.20 -5.22 5.83
CA GLU A 115 -2.99 -4.48 6.22
C GLU A 115 -1.90 -4.58 5.12
N VAL A 116 -1.67 -5.78 4.57
CA VAL A 116 -0.80 -5.97 3.40
C VAL A 116 -1.25 -5.12 2.21
N ASN A 117 -2.54 -5.08 1.90
CA ASN A 117 -3.06 -4.30 0.78
C ASN A 117 -2.88 -2.78 0.99
N VAL A 118 -3.09 -2.29 2.21
CA VAL A 118 -2.87 -0.87 2.55
C VAL A 118 -1.38 -0.53 2.41
N ALA A 119 -0.49 -1.35 2.94
CA ALA A 119 0.93 -1.10 2.82
C ALA A 119 1.46 -1.23 1.39
N ARG A 120 0.87 -2.12 0.58
CA ARG A 120 1.12 -2.18 -0.87
C ARG A 120 0.67 -0.90 -1.57
N LEU A 121 -0.47 -0.32 -1.20
CA LEU A 121 -0.90 0.97 -1.72
C LEU A 121 0.11 2.08 -1.37
N ASP A 122 0.58 2.15 -0.12
CA ASP A 122 1.60 3.11 0.29
C ASP A 122 2.90 2.94 -0.54
N LEU A 123 3.31 1.69 -0.79
CA LEU A 123 4.45 1.38 -1.66
C LEU A 123 4.20 1.84 -3.10
N MET A 124 3.02 1.58 -3.68
CA MET A 124 2.69 2.02 -5.03
C MET A 124 2.63 3.55 -5.15
N GLN A 125 2.14 4.25 -4.11
CA GLN A 125 2.17 5.71 -4.05
C GLN A 125 3.60 6.26 -3.99
N LEU A 126 4.50 5.60 -3.25
CA LEU A 126 5.92 5.94 -3.27
C LEU A 126 6.54 5.66 -4.65
N GLN A 127 6.25 4.51 -5.27
CA GLN A 127 6.72 4.19 -6.61
C GLN A 127 6.24 5.19 -7.67
N LEU A 128 4.99 5.66 -7.57
CA LEU A 128 4.48 6.73 -8.43
C LEU A 128 5.28 8.03 -8.26
N ARG A 129 5.61 8.41 -7.02
CA ARG A 129 6.48 9.57 -6.76
C ARG A 129 7.88 9.38 -7.35
N CYS A 130 8.45 8.17 -7.27
CA CYS A 130 9.74 7.88 -7.91
C CYS A 130 9.65 7.92 -9.44
N ALA A 131 8.55 7.42 -10.02
CA ALA A 131 8.32 7.49 -11.47
C ALA A 131 8.19 8.95 -11.94
N MET A 132 7.49 9.80 -11.19
CA MET A 132 7.46 11.24 -11.44
C MET A 132 8.88 11.84 -11.37
N ALA A 133 9.68 11.47 -10.36
CA ALA A 133 11.06 11.95 -10.25
C ALA A 133 11.94 11.52 -11.44
N ARG A 134 11.80 10.27 -11.92
CA ARG A 134 12.51 9.77 -13.12
C ARG A 134 12.07 10.52 -14.37
N PHE A 135 10.77 10.75 -14.51
CA PHE A 135 10.24 11.51 -15.64
C PHE A 135 10.79 12.94 -15.65
N GLU A 136 10.85 13.60 -14.49
CA GLU A 136 11.43 14.95 -14.38
C GLU A 136 12.94 14.97 -14.64
N LEU A 137 13.68 13.93 -14.23
CA LEU A 137 15.09 13.78 -14.61
C LEU A 137 15.23 13.64 -16.14
N ALA A 138 14.42 12.79 -16.78
CA ALA A 138 14.43 12.62 -18.23
C ALA A 138 14.10 13.92 -18.97
N ARG A 139 13.12 14.70 -18.48
CA ARG A 139 12.80 16.04 -19.00
C ARG A 139 14.01 16.98 -18.95
N LEU A 140 14.76 16.97 -17.85
CA LEU A 140 15.95 17.81 -17.69
C LEU A 140 17.08 17.36 -18.61
N GLU A 141 17.33 16.06 -18.70
CA GLU A 141 18.35 15.49 -19.59
C GLU A 141 18.05 15.81 -21.05
N ALA A 142 16.78 15.68 -21.48
CA ALA A 142 16.31 16.08 -22.79
C ALA A 142 16.53 17.58 -23.06
N ALA A 143 16.16 18.45 -22.12
CA ALA A 143 16.35 19.91 -22.24
C ALA A 143 17.82 20.29 -22.35
N ARG A 144 18.69 19.67 -21.55
CA ARG A 144 20.14 19.88 -21.59
C ARG A 144 20.75 19.34 -22.89
N LYS A 145 20.34 18.17 -23.36
CA LYS A 145 20.77 17.59 -24.64
C LYS A 145 20.39 18.48 -25.83
N ALA A 146 19.19 19.06 -25.80
CA ALA A 146 18.70 20.01 -26.80
C ALA A 146 19.24 21.44 -26.60
N LYS A 147 20.04 21.70 -25.56
CA LYS A 147 20.61 23.02 -25.22
C LYS A 147 19.54 24.11 -25.11
N VAL A 148 18.39 23.78 -24.52
CA VAL A 148 17.34 24.75 -24.25
C VAL A 148 17.83 25.74 -23.19
N GLU A 149 17.76 27.03 -23.49
CA GLU A 149 18.15 28.11 -22.57
C GLU A 149 17.40 28.01 -21.23
N GLY A 150 18.15 28.11 -20.13
CA GLY A 150 17.64 27.97 -18.75
C GLY A 150 17.66 26.54 -18.19
N ALA A 151 17.99 25.52 -19.00
CA ALA A 151 18.15 24.14 -18.51
C ALA A 151 19.47 23.94 -17.74
N GLU A 152 20.46 24.80 -17.99
CA GLU A 152 21.75 24.86 -17.31
C GLU A 152 21.64 25.28 -15.84
N ASP A 153 20.65 26.12 -15.51
CA ASP A 153 20.41 26.63 -14.15
C ASP A 153 19.86 25.57 -13.20
N LEU A 154 19.28 24.50 -13.75
CA LEU A 154 18.74 23.37 -12.98
C LEU A 154 19.84 22.35 -12.69
N SER A 155 20.07 22.02 -11.42
CA SER A 155 21.10 21.07 -11.02
C SER A 155 20.74 19.62 -11.36
N LEU A 156 21.40 19.04 -12.37
CA LEU A 156 21.22 17.63 -12.75
C LEU A 156 21.49 16.67 -11.58
N GLU A 157 22.54 16.94 -10.80
CA GLU A 157 22.90 16.12 -9.64
C GLU A 157 21.77 16.06 -8.61
N THR A 158 21.04 17.16 -8.41
CA THR A 158 19.93 17.18 -7.46
C THR A 158 18.79 16.28 -7.93
N PHE A 159 18.46 16.27 -9.23
CA PHE A 159 17.42 15.37 -9.78
C PHE A 159 17.86 13.90 -9.71
N GLN A 160 19.13 13.61 -10.02
CA GLN A 160 19.69 12.26 -9.91
C GLN A 160 19.67 11.75 -8.46
N ASN A 161 20.06 12.59 -7.49
CA ASN A 161 20.00 12.26 -6.07
C ASN A 161 18.55 12.04 -5.61
N GLN A 162 17.60 12.84 -6.09
CA GLN A 162 16.17 12.64 -5.80
C GLN A 162 15.69 11.26 -6.24
N VAL A 163 16.03 10.82 -7.46
CA VAL A 163 15.68 9.48 -7.97
C VAL A 163 16.33 8.39 -7.12
N LYS A 164 17.64 8.51 -6.86
CA LYS A 164 18.40 7.54 -6.08
C LYS A 164 17.85 7.36 -4.66
N ASP A 165 17.55 8.46 -3.97
CA ASP A 165 17.00 8.44 -2.63
C ASP A 165 15.60 7.83 -2.61
N CYS A 166 14.79 8.08 -3.64
CA CYS A 166 13.46 7.49 -3.77
C CYS A 166 13.53 5.98 -4.00
N GLU A 167 14.44 5.53 -4.86
CA GLU A 167 14.65 4.11 -5.13
C GLU A 167 15.16 3.34 -3.92
N ALA A 168 16.04 3.96 -3.12
CA ALA A 168 16.48 3.41 -1.85
C ALA A 168 15.30 3.27 -0.88
N GLU A 169 14.43 4.28 -0.76
CA GLU A 169 13.24 4.20 0.09
C GLU A 169 12.27 3.11 -0.37
N VAL A 170 12.04 2.98 -1.68
CA VAL A 170 11.21 1.90 -2.26
C VAL A 170 11.78 0.53 -1.90
N ALA A 171 13.08 0.33 -2.04
CA ALA A 171 13.73 -0.93 -1.74
C ALA A 171 13.60 -1.31 -0.26
N GLU A 172 13.75 -0.35 0.66
CA GLU A 172 13.56 -0.58 2.08
C GLU A 172 12.10 -0.88 2.43
N ARG A 173 11.15 -0.10 1.91
CA ARG A 173 9.71 -0.36 2.13
C ARG A 173 9.24 -1.69 1.57
N GLN A 174 9.79 -2.11 0.44
CA GLN A 174 9.48 -3.42 -0.13
C GLN A 174 9.99 -4.56 0.75
N LYS A 175 11.15 -4.42 1.38
CA LYS A 175 11.67 -5.41 2.35
C LYS A 175 10.82 -5.46 3.61
N GLU A 176 10.42 -4.31 4.16
CA GLU A 176 9.53 -4.22 5.33
C GLU A 176 8.18 -4.93 5.07
N LEU A 177 7.56 -4.64 3.92
CA LEU A 177 6.31 -5.27 3.49
C LEU A 177 6.43 -6.79 3.42
N GLN A 178 7.49 -7.30 2.79
CA GLN A 178 7.72 -8.75 2.64
C GLN A 178 7.99 -9.43 3.99
N LYS A 179 8.82 -8.81 4.84
CA LYS A 179 9.28 -9.43 6.09
C LYS A 179 8.19 -9.45 7.15
N ASP A 180 7.44 -8.36 7.30
CA ASP A 180 6.57 -8.18 8.45
C ASP A 180 5.12 -8.49 8.09
N GLN A 181 4.56 -7.78 7.10
CA GLN A 181 3.13 -7.83 6.80
C GLN A 181 2.75 -9.08 5.99
N GLU A 182 3.50 -9.42 4.95
CA GLU A 182 3.22 -10.63 4.16
C GLU A 182 3.42 -11.91 4.96
N ALA A 183 4.45 -11.95 5.83
CA ALA A 183 4.67 -13.07 6.74
C ALA A 183 3.51 -13.24 7.74
N ALA A 184 3.07 -12.16 8.39
CA ALA A 184 1.93 -12.20 9.32
C ALA A 184 0.64 -12.66 8.63
N ALA A 185 0.37 -12.19 7.41
CA ALA A 185 -0.78 -12.62 6.64
C ALA A 185 -0.69 -14.10 6.22
N ALA A 186 0.50 -14.61 5.91
CA ALA A 186 0.73 -16.02 5.60
C ALA A 186 0.52 -16.93 6.82
N GLU A 187 0.99 -16.50 8.00
CA GLU A 187 0.76 -17.22 9.26
C GLU A 187 -0.73 -17.29 9.60
N ALA A 188 -1.43 -16.15 9.54
CA ALA A 188 -2.87 -16.10 9.77
C ALA A 188 -3.65 -16.96 8.76
N LYS A 189 -3.18 -17.02 7.50
CA LYS A 189 -3.73 -17.91 6.48
C LYS A 189 -3.57 -19.38 6.85
N ALA A 190 -2.39 -19.80 7.32
CA ALA A 190 -2.15 -21.19 7.70
C ALA A 190 -3.04 -21.64 8.87
N VAL A 191 -3.27 -20.75 9.84
CA VAL A 191 -4.22 -20.97 10.94
C VAL A 191 -5.63 -21.16 10.39
N TRP A 192 -6.09 -20.25 9.52
CA TRP A 192 -7.40 -20.35 8.89
C TRP A 192 -7.56 -21.64 8.08
N ASP A 193 -6.58 -22.00 7.24
CA ASP A 193 -6.61 -23.23 6.44
C ASP A 193 -6.73 -24.48 7.33
N THR A 194 -6.09 -24.48 8.50
CA THR A 194 -6.19 -25.57 9.48
C THR A 194 -7.60 -25.68 10.07
N LYS A 195 -8.21 -24.55 10.45
CA LYS A 195 -9.59 -24.52 10.97
C LYS A 195 -10.61 -24.88 9.89
N LYS A 196 -10.42 -24.38 8.67
CA LYS A 196 -11.21 -24.75 7.48
C LYS A 196 -11.16 -26.27 7.24
N ALA A 197 -9.98 -26.87 7.30
CA ALA A 197 -9.83 -28.32 7.13
C ALA A 197 -10.50 -29.12 8.27
N ALA A 198 -10.40 -28.65 9.53
CA ALA A 198 -11.04 -29.28 10.68
C ALA A 198 -12.57 -29.27 10.56
N LEU A 199 -13.15 -28.12 10.19
CA LEU A 199 -14.59 -28.00 9.91
C LEU A 199 -15.00 -28.92 8.76
N ALA A 200 -14.28 -28.86 7.63
CA ALA A 200 -14.57 -29.67 6.46
C ALA A 200 -14.57 -31.17 6.79
N LYS A 201 -13.60 -31.66 7.57
CA LYS A 201 -13.53 -33.07 8.00
C LYS A 201 -14.78 -33.52 8.78
N LYS A 202 -15.39 -32.62 9.55
CA LYS A 202 -16.59 -32.92 10.34
C LYS A 202 -17.88 -32.80 9.53
N THR A 203 -17.90 -31.95 8.50
CA THR A 203 -19.09 -31.70 7.68
C THR A 203 -19.16 -32.56 6.41
N PHE A 204 -18.05 -33.06 5.87
CA PHE A 204 -18.02 -33.75 4.56
C PHE A 204 -18.65 -35.15 4.52
N ASP A 205 -19.03 -35.74 5.67
CA ASP A 205 -19.79 -37.01 5.70
C ASP A 205 -21.31 -36.79 5.85
N THR A 206 -21.77 -35.55 6.04
CA THR A 206 -23.20 -35.23 6.17
C THR A 206 -23.56 -33.92 5.48
N ARG A 207 -23.72 -34.00 4.15
CA ARG A 207 -24.27 -32.98 3.24
C ARG A 207 -23.40 -31.73 3.08
N ALA A 208 -23.29 -31.27 1.83
CA ALA A 208 -22.64 -30.03 1.44
C ALA A 208 -23.03 -28.88 2.39
N SER A 209 -22.11 -28.52 3.27
CA SER A 209 -22.31 -27.48 4.28
C SER A 209 -22.30 -26.12 3.58
N PRO A 210 -23.31 -25.25 3.78
CA PRO A 210 -23.36 -23.91 3.20
C PRO A 210 -22.24 -22.98 3.70
N PHE A 211 -21.39 -23.46 4.61
CA PHE A 211 -20.31 -22.71 5.24
C PHE A 211 -18.93 -22.93 4.59
N VAL A 212 -18.79 -23.89 3.67
CA VAL A 212 -17.50 -24.20 3.02
C VAL A 212 -17.49 -23.73 1.57
N GLU A 213 -17.18 -22.43 1.37
CA GLU A 213 -16.72 -21.84 0.11
C GLU A 213 -15.29 -21.28 0.30
#